data_AF-A0A3B8IFT9-F1
#
_entry.id   AF-A0A3B8IFT9-F1
#
_cell.length_a   1.000
_cell.length_b   1.000
_cell.length_c   1.000
_cell.angle_alpha   90.00
_cell.angle_beta   90.00
_cell.angle_gamma   90.00
#
_symmetry.space_group_name_H-M   'P 1'
#
loop_
_entity.id
_entity.type
_entity.pdbx_description
1 polymer ?
#
loop_
_entity_poly.entity_id
_entity_poly.type
_entity_poly.pdbx_seq_one_letter_code
_entity_poly.pdbx_strand_id
1 'polypeptide(L)'
;MAEEKILTLHPQGKAGVNILKRRYDVIAEYILKKLEAHPNITFSDLADQAYDDLQGTFDGKVVWYITSVKLDLEARGQIERVPKTSPHQLRLVHVAKST
;
A
#
# COMPACT_ATOMS: atom_id res chain seq x y z
N MET A 1 22.86 5.81 -15.49
CA MET A 1 21.44 6.10 -15.78
C MET A 1 20.73 6.34 -14.46
N ALA A 2 19.88 7.36 -14.35
CA ALA A 2 19.16 7.63 -13.11
C ALA A 2 18.04 6.58 -12.93
N GLU A 3 17.88 6.04 -11.72
CA GLU A 3 16.78 5.11 -11.41
C GLU A 3 15.43 5.86 -11.47
N GLU A 4 14.42 5.21 -12.06
CA GLU A 4 13.07 5.76 -12.18
C GLU A 4 12.43 5.95 -10.79
N LYS A 5 11.70 7.05 -10.62
CA LYS A 5 11.03 7.41 -9.38
C LYS A 5 9.58 7.81 -9.61
N ILE A 6 8.78 7.62 -8.58
CA ILE A 6 7.38 8.04 -8.50
C ILE A 6 7.22 9.01 -7.33
N LEU A 7 6.46 10.09 -7.54
CA LEU A 7 5.96 10.93 -6.45
C LEU A 7 4.61 10.37 -6.01
N THR A 8 4.51 9.95 -4.76
CA THR A 8 3.25 9.45 -4.22
C THR A 8 2.23 10.56 -3.97
N LEU A 9 0.97 10.17 -3.84
CA LEU A 9 -0.15 11.01 -3.41
C LEU A 9 -0.50 10.71 -1.95
N HIS A 10 -1.12 11.68 -1.28
CA HIS A 10 -1.69 11.48 0.06
C HIS A 10 -3.20 11.77 0.00
N PRO A 11 -4.06 10.94 0.61
CA PRO A 11 -5.52 11.03 0.43
C PRO A 11 -6.11 12.32 1.01
N GLN A 12 -5.40 12.95 1.95
CA GLN A 12 -5.74 14.26 2.53
C GLN A 12 -5.10 15.46 1.79
N GLY A 13 -4.57 15.27 0.58
CA GLY A 13 -3.92 16.34 -0.19
C GLY A 13 -2.57 16.83 0.34
N LYS A 14 -1.96 16.11 1.30
CA LYS A 14 -0.59 16.40 1.78
C LYS A 14 0.44 16.03 0.71
N ALA A 15 1.64 16.61 0.84
CA ALA A 15 2.76 16.22 0.00
C ALA A 15 3.08 14.72 0.20
N GLY A 16 3.20 14.00 -0.91
CA GLY A 16 3.73 12.64 -0.90
C GLY A 16 5.25 12.62 -0.86
N VAL A 17 5.79 11.43 -1.06
CA VAL A 17 7.23 11.15 -1.01
C VAL A 17 7.71 10.63 -2.36
N ASN A 18 8.94 10.98 -2.70
CA ASN A 18 9.55 10.56 -3.95
C ASN A 18 10.29 9.23 -3.71
N ILE A 19 9.82 8.15 -4.33
CA ILE A 19 10.28 6.77 -4.10
C ILE A 19 10.81 6.18 -5.40
N LEU A 20 11.87 5.36 -5.33
CA LEU A 20 12.30 4.52 -6.45
C LEU A 20 11.16 3.63 -6.91
N LYS A 21 10.81 3.68 -8.20
CA LYS A 21 9.66 2.97 -8.76
C LYS A 21 9.71 1.48 -8.44
N ARG A 22 10.89 0.85 -8.55
CA ARG A 22 11.09 -0.58 -8.19
C ARG A 22 10.67 -0.92 -6.76
N ARG A 23 10.88 0.00 -5.80
CA ARG A 23 10.49 -0.22 -4.38
C ARG A 23 9.00 0.01 -4.18
N TYR A 24 8.46 1.01 -4.87
CA TYR A 24 7.02 1.26 -4.88
C TYR A 24 6.27 0.04 -5.43
N ASP A 25 6.69 -0.48 -6.58
CA ASP A 25 6.02 -1.59 -7.26
C ASP A 25 5.96 -2.84 -6.37
N VAL A 26 7.08 -3.23 -5.74
CA VAL A 26 7.13 -4.38 -4.80
C VAL A 26 6.10 -4.25 -3.68
N ILE A 27 6.04 -3.06 -3.06
CA ILE A 27 5.17 -2.82 -1.91
C ILE A 27 3.70 -2.69 -2.34
N ALA A 28 3.44 -2.03 -3.46
CA ALA A 28 2.09 -1.90 -4.02
C ALA A 28 1.53 -3.28 -4.40
N GLU A 29 2.32 -4.08 -5.11
CA GLU A 29 1.94 -5.44 -5.51
C GLU A 29 1.68 -6.32 -4.27
N TYR A 30 2.54 -6.24 -3.25
CA TYR A 30 2.35 -6.97 -2.00
C TYR A 30 1.03 -6.60 -1.31
N ILE A 31 0.74 -5.29 -1.16
CA ILE A 31 -0.51 -4.82 -0.54
C ILE A 31 -1.73 -5.33 -1.32
N LEU A 32 -1.73 -5.16 -2.65
CA LEU A 32 -2.85 -5.55 -3.49
C LEU A 32 -3.10 -7.06 -3.42
N LYS A 33 -2.05 -7.88 -3.49
CA LYS A 33 -2.15 -9.35 -3.35
C LYS A 33 -2.69 -9.77 -1.98
N LYS A 34 -2.22 -9.15 -0.89
CA LYS A 34 -2.72 -9.46 0.45
C LYS A 34 -4.19 -9.08 0.61
N LEU A 35 -4.64 -7.96 0.03
CA LEU A 35 -6.04 -7.55 0.07
C LEU A 35 -6.95 -8.39 -0.83
N GLU A 36 -6.41 -8.96 -1.90
CA GLU A 36 -7.11 -9.93 -2.75
C GLU A 36 -7.33 -11.26 -2.01
N ALA A 37 -6.29 -11.77 -1.33
CA ALA A 37 -6.35 -13.02 -0.58
C ALA A 37 -7.11 -12.90 0.76
N HIS A 38 -6.98 -11.75 1.44
CA HIS A 38 -7.53 -11.48 2.76
C HIS A 38 -8.29 -10.15 2.75
N PRO A 39 -9.52 -10.14 2.22
CA PRO A 39 -10.34 -8.94 2.26
C PRO A 39 -10.62 -8.52 3.71
N ASN A 40 -10.57 -7.22 3.98
CA ASN A 40 -10.79 -6.62 5.30
C ASN A 40 -9.70 -6.95 6.35
N ILE A 41 -8.47 -7.25 5.93
CA ILE A 41 -7.32 -7.33 6.85
C ILE A 41 -7.09 -5.99 7.57
N THR A 42 -6.65 -6.05 8.83
CA THR A 42 -6.29 -4.84 9.56
C THR A 42 -4.99 -4.24 9.02
N PHE A 43 -4.83 -2.92 9.11
CA PHE A 43 -3.57 -2.30 8.69
C PHE A 43 -2.37 -2.81 9.52
N SER A 44 -2.58 -3.05 10.81
CA SER A 44 -1.53 -3.59 11.69
C SER A 44 -1.09 -4.97 11.22
N ASP A 45 -2.02 -5.90 11.01
CA ASP A 45 -1.69 -7.26 10.56
C ASP A 45 -1.02 -7.24 9.18
N LEU A 46 -1.45 -6.36 8.27
CA LEU A 46 -0.82 -6.19 6.96
C LEU A 46 0.63 -5.70 7.09
N ALA A 47 0.88 -4.74 7.99
CA ALA A 47 2.21 -4.19 8.23
C ALA A 47 3.15 -5.20 8.90
N ASP A 48 2.64 -5.96 9.87
CA ASP A 48 3.39 -7.01 10.57
C ASP A 48 3.77 -8.14 9.60
N GLN A 49 2.81 -8.63 8.82
CA GLN A 49 3.10 -9.63 7.78
C GLN A 49 4.11 -9.10 6.75
N ALA A 50 3.99 -7.85 6.33
CA ALA A 50 4.94 -7.26 5.38
C ALA A 50 6.36 -7.24 5.97
N TYR A 51 6.48 -6.86 7.24
CA TYR A 51 7.75 -6.85 7.93
C TYR A 51 8.37 -8.25 7.95
N ASP A 52 7.61 -9.26 8.36
CA ASP A 52 8.09 -10.64 8.42
C ASP A 52 8.45 -11.20 7.02
N ASP A 53 7.63 -10.92 6.01
CA ASP A 53 7.80 -11.45 4.64
C ASP A 53 8.95 -10.76 3.88
N LEU A 54 9.21 -9.47 4.14
CA LEU A 54 10.08 -8.64 3.30
C LEU A 54 11.35 -8.12 3.97
N GLN A 55 11.46 -8.10 5.30
CA GLN A 55 12.59 -7.43 5.98
C GLN A 55 13.97 -7.97 5.55
N GLY A 56 14.08 -9.26 5.24
CA GLY A 56 15.35 -9.87 4.84
C GLY A 56 15.77 -9.62 3.38
N THR A 57 14.85 -9.20 2.52
CA THR A 57 15.08 -9.11 1.06
C THR A 57 14.83 -7.71 0.49
N PHE A 58 14.04 -6.89 1.18
CA PHE A 58 13.69 -5.55 0.75
C PHE A 58 14.71 -4.52 1.22
N ASP A 59 15.18 -3.68 0.29
CA ASP A 59 16.21 -2.67 0.57
C ASP A 59 15.60 -1.36 1.11
N GLY A 60 14.94 -1.44 2.27
CA GLY A 60 14.34 -0.28 2.94
C GLY A 60 13.56 -0.61 4.21
N LYS A 61 13.08 0.43 4.91
CA LYS A 61 12.25 0.29 6.11
C LYS A 61 10.83 -0.14 5.72
N VAL A 62 10.57 -1.45 5.70
CA VAL A 62 9.31 -2.04 5.21
C VAL A 62 8.07 -1.31 5.71
N VAL A 63 7.92 -1.10 7.03
CA VAL A 63 6.74 -0.44 7.63
C VAL A 63 6.55 1.00 7.11
N TRP A 64 7.64 1.75 6.88
CA TRP A 64 7.56 3.10 6.31
C TRP A 64 7.08 3.09 4.86
N TYR A 65 7.58 2.15 4.06
CA TYR A 65 7.15 1.99 2.67
C TYR A 65 5.70 1.52 2.60
N ILE A 66 5.31 0.53 3.40
CA ILE A 66 3.91 0.06 3.50
C ILE A 66 2.98 1.22 3.84
N THR A 67 3.35 2.06 4.81
CA THR A 67 2.55 3.22 5.19
C THR A 67 2.42 4.22 4.04
N SER A 68 3.54 4.55 3.38
CA SER A 68 3.58 5.56 2.31
C SER A 68 2.82 5.10 1.07
N VAL A 69 3.00 3.84 0.67
CA VAL A 69 2.35 3.25 -0.50
C VAL A 69 0.87 3.00 -0.21
N LYS A 70 0.49 2.56 0.99
CA LYS A 70 -0.93 2.45 1.37
C LYS A 70 -1.67 3.78 1.19
N LEU A 71 -1.08 4.89 1.64
CA LEU A 71 -1.68 6.22 1.49
C LEU A 71 -1.82 6.59 0.00
N ASP A 72 -0.82 6.29 -0.82
CA ASP A 72 -0.90 6.51 -2.26
C ASP A 72 -2.01 5.68 -2.93
N LEU A 73 -2.12 4.39 -2.59
CA LEU A 73 -3.18 3.51 -3.10
C LEU A 73 -4.58 3.97 -2.65
N GLU A 74 -4.72 4.47 -1.42
CA GLU A 74 -5.95 5.11 -0.92
C GLU A 74 -6.27 6.37 -1.75
N ALA A 75 -5.27 7.21 -2.02
CA ALA A 75 -5.45 8.45 -2.79
C ALA A 75 -5.79 8.19 -4.27
N ARG A 76 -5.29 7.08 -4.83
CA ARG A 76 -5.58 6.63 -6.21
C ARG A 76 -6.89 5.86 -6.33
N GLY A 77 -7.58 5.58 -5.22
CA GLY A 77 -8.84 4.83 -5.23
C GLY A 77 -8.68 3.35 -5.58
N GLN A 78 -7.51 2.77 -5.35
CA GLN A 78 -7.29 1.33 -5.56
C GLN A 78 -7.67 0.51 -4.33
N ILE A 79 -7.51 1.11 -3.14
CA ILE A 79 -7.90 0.52 -1.86
C ILE A 79 -8.68 1.56 -1.05
N GLU A 80 -9.48 1.09 -0.11
CA GLU A 80 -10.21 1.96 0.80
C GLU A 80 -10.22 1.38 2.22
N ARG A 81 -10.54 2.25 3.18
CA ARG A 81 -10.75 1.85 4.57
C ARG A 81 -12.16 1.35 4.75
N VAL A 82 -12.32 0.23 5.46
CA VAL A 82 -13.65 -0.29 5.82
C VAL A 82 -14.26 0.64 6.87
N PRO A 83 -15.43 1.25 6.60
CA PRO A 83 -16.04 2.19 7.54
C PRO A 83 -16.46 1.49 8.84
N LYS A 84 -16.40 2.22 9.96
CA LYS A 84 -16.85 1.77 11.29
C LYS A 84 -16.13 0.52 11.83
N THR A 85 -14.84 0.36 11.54
CA THR A 85 -13.99 -0.73 12.06
C THR A 85 -12.95 -0.21 13.05
N SER A 86 -12.70 -0.97 14.12
CA SER A 86 -11.60 -0.75 15.06
C SER A 86 -11.06 -2.13 15.48
N PRO A 87 -9.80 -2.46 15.18
CA PRO A 87 -8.81 -1.65 14.44
C PRO A 87 -9.20 -1.39 12.97
N HIS A 88 -8.55 -0.41 12.34
CA HIS A 88 -8.82 -0.02 10.96
C HIS A 88 -8.50 -1.16 9.98
N GLN A 89 -9.49 -1.50 9.15
CA GLN A 89 -9.37 -2.51 8.09
C GLN A 89 -9.29 -1.89 6.69
N LEU A 90 -8.68 -2.63 5.76
CA LEU A 90 -8.48 -2.23 4.37
C LEU A 90 -9.13 -3.24 3.42
N ARG A 91 -9.59 -2.77 2.27
CA ARG A 91 -10.08 -3.62 1.17
C ARG A 91 -9.77 -3.03 -0.20
N LEU A 92 -9.78 -3.87 -1.23
CA LEU A 92 -9.72 -3.42 -2.62
C LEU A 92 -10.99 -2.65 -2.99
N VAL A 93 -10.85 -1.59 -3.78
CA VAL A 93 -11.99 -0.95 -4.45
C VAL A 93 -12.33 -1.82 -5.65
N HIS A 94 -13.53 -2.40 -5.66
CA HIS A 94 -14.02 -3.14 -6.82
C HIS A 94 -14.36 -2.12 -7.90
N VAL A 95 -13.40 -1.82 -8.78
CA VAL A 95 -13.72 -1.11 -10.01
C VAL A 95 -14.57 -2.09 -10.82
N ALA A 96 -15.87 -1.79 -10.97
CA ALA A 96 -16.71 -2.48 -11.92
C ALA A 96 -15.96 -2.49 -13.24
N LYS A 97 -15.52 -3.67 -13.71
CA LYS A 97 -14.95 -3.80 -15.04
C LYS A 97 -16.03 -3.28 -15.98
N SER A 98 -15.84 -2.07 -16.50
CA SER A 98 -16.64 -1.57 -17.61
C SER A 98 -16.45 -2.58 -18.72
N THR A 99 -17.49 -3.39 -18.94
CA THR A 99 -17.58 -4.37 -20.01
C THR A 99 -17.69 -3.63 -21.34
#